data_AF-A0A5N6Y9M8-F1
#
_entry.id   AF-A0A5N6Y9M8-F1
#
_cell.length_a   1.000
_cell.length_b   1.000
_cell.length_c   1.000
_cell.angle_alpha   90.00
_cell.angle_beta   90.00
_cell.angle_gamma   90.00
#
_symmetry.space_group_name_H-M   'P 1'
#
loop_
_entity.id
_entity.type
_entity.pdbx_description
1 polymer ?
#
loop_
_entity_poly.entity_id
_entity_poly.type
_entity_poly.pdbx_seq_one_letter_code
_entity_poly.pdbx_strand_id
1 'polypeptide(L)'
;MSTPPGPPPPPPLPADPRSKISPIVLKLRNTPLKHFYQPPKPTTVNQSTTPTGPYFFYGTLTDPSMVTEILNLDQEPKFRPAIIQGYECKMWGQYPGLVDASDTIVEGAVYYVQTAEDGMKLTAYETNYYRAESCIIKYTDGKEPAKDLGYTFKFVGNPRDLYKGRFELRVWLKLMGREDAVERLDERMSFV
;
A
#
# COMPACT_ATOMS: atom_id res chain seq x y z
N MET A 1 26.97 -25.10 34.48
CA MET A 1 27.11 -24.32 33.23
C MET A 1 25.83 -24.57 32.43
N SER A 2 24.95 -23.58 32.33
CA SER A 2 23.64 -23.73 31.71
C SER A 2 23.66 -23.11 30.31
N THR A 3 23.45 -23.94 29.29
CA THR A 3 23.34 -23.53 27.88
C THR A 3 22.04 -22.74 27.67
N PRO A 4 22.05 -21.62 26.93
CA PRO A 4 20.82 -20.89 26.66
C PRO A 4 19.92 -21.69 25.70
N PRO A 5 18.58 -21.57 25.83
CA PRO A 5 17.66 -22.27 24.93
C PRO A 5 17.78 -21.69 23.52
N GLY A 6 17.90 -22.57 22.53
CA GLY A 6 17.91 -22.18 21.12
C GLY A 6 16.58 -21.55 20.67
N PRO A 7 16.59 -20.76 19.59
CA PRO A 7 15.38 -20.11 19.08
C PRO A 7 14.35 -21.15 18.61
N PRO A 8 13.04 -20.87 18.80
CA PRO A 8 11.97 -21.79 18.41
C PRO A 8 11.91 -21.96 16.88
N PRO A 9 11.48 -23.14 16.39
CA PRO A 9 11.39 -23.43 14.97
C PRO A 9 10.29 -22.59 14.28
N PRO A 10 10.43 -22.28 12.99
CA PRO A 10 9.42 -21.53 12.24
C PRO A 10 8.12 -22.34 12.08
N PRO A 11 6.95 -21.69 12.09
CA PRO A 11 5.66 -22.36 11.94
C PRO A 11 5.44 -22.87 10.49
N PRO A 12 4.64 -23.95 10.30
CA PRO A 12 4.51 -24.63 9.02
C PRO A 12 3.54 -23.94 8.05
N LEU A 13 3.79 -24.06 6.74
CA LEU A 13 2.83 -23.78 5.66
C LEU A 13 1.99 -25.05 5.43
N PRO A 14 0.65 -24.96 5.32
CA PRO A 14 0.04 -24.60 4.02
C PRO A 14 -1.27 -23.79 4.12
N ALA A 15 -1.56 -22.94 3.14
CA ALA A 15 -2.87 -22.31 2.99
C ALA A 15 -3.71 -23.05 1.93
N ASP A 16 -4.91 -23.45 2.33
CA ASP A 16 -5.97 -24.11 1.55
C ASP A 16 -6.23 -23.42 0.19
N PRO A 17 -6.31 -24.15 -0.95
CA PRO A 17 -6.58 -23.61 -2.27
C PRO A 17 -7.94 -22.88 -2.43
N ARG A 18 -8.82 -22.91 -1.41
CA ARG A 18 -10.17 -22.30 -1.47
C ARG A 18 -10.33 -21.02 -0.66
N SER A 19 -9.27 -20.53 -0.02
CA SER A 19 -9.32 -19.24 0.67
C SER A 19 -9.15 -18.10 -0.33
N LYS A 20 -10.23 -17.39 -0.66
CA LYS A 20 -10.25 -16.14 -1.47
C LYS A 20 -9.55 -14.94 -0.79
N ILE A 21 -8.58 -15.21 0.08
CA ILE A 21 -7.86 -14.21 0.84
C ILE A 21 -6.43 -14.24 0.31
N SER A 22 -6.01 -13.12 -0.31
CA SER A 22 -4.65 -12.98 -0.85
C SER A 22 -3.62 -13.37 0.22
N PRO A 23 -2.54 -14.11 -0.14
CA PRO A 23 -1.44 -14.47 0.77
C PRO A 23 -0.88 -13.28 1.56
N ILE A 24 -1.04 -12.07 1.02
CA ILE A 24 -0.60 -10.81 1.60
C ILE A 24 -1.47 -10.42 2.81
N VAL A 25 -2.78 -10.66 2.75
CA VAL A 25 -3.72 -10.48 3.87
C VAL A 25 -3.48 -11.50 4.98
N LEU A 26 -3.03 -12.71 4.63
CA LEU A 26 -2.58 -13.72 5.59
C LEU A 26 -1.30 -13.31 6.32
N LYS A 27 -0.34 -12.68 5.63
CA LYS A 27 0.89 -12.16 6.26
C LYS A 27 0.63 -11.00 7.23
N LEU A 28 -0.38 -10.15 6.98
CA LEU A 28 -0.81 -9.08 7.90
C LEU A 28 -1.33 -9.61 9.25
N ARG A 29 -1.89 -10.83 9.28
CA ARG A 29 -2.43 -11.46 10.51
C ARG A 29 -1.37 -11.95 11.50
N ASN A 30 -0.10 -12.06 11.09
CA ASN A 30 0.93 -12.74 11.89
C ASN A 30 1.81 -11.81 12.75
N THR A 31 1.47 -10.52 12.85
CA THR A 31 2.15 -9.59 13.76
C THR A 31 1.63 -9.78 15.20
N PRO A 32 2.46 -9.83 16.26
CA PRO A 32 2.02 -10.22 17.61
C PRO A 32 0.89 -9.33 18.15
N LEU A 33 -0.30 -9.91 18.25
CA LEU A 33 -1.55 -9.31 18.74
C LEU A 33 -1.53 -9.20 20.27
N LYS A 34 -1.09 -8.06 20.81
CA LYS A 34 -1.59 -7.55 22.09
C LYS A 34 -1.44 -6.04 22.08
N HIS A 35 -2.55 -5.32 22.27
CA HIS A 35 -2.71 -3.84 22.34
C HIS A 35 -3.08 -3.08 21.04
N PHE A 36 -3.59 -3.71 19.99
CA PHE A 36 -4.02 -2.95 18.82
C PHE A 36 -5.31 -2.14 19.06
N TYR A 37 -5.22 -0.84 18.80
CA TYR A 37 -6.36 0.00 18.48
C TYR A 37 -7.12 -0.65 17.32
N GLN A 38 -8.39 -0.96 17.53
CA GLN A 38 -9.27 -1.44 16.46
C GLN A 38 -9.88 -0.20 15.80
N PRO A 39 -9.52 0.12 14.54
CA PRO A 39 -10.18 1.19 13.82
C PRO A 39 -11.68 0.88 13.73
N PRO A 40 -12.56 1.89 13.73
CA PRO A 40 -13.98 1.68 13.53
C PRO A 40 -14.21 0.81 12.29
N LYS A 41 -15.07 -0.21 12.40
CA LYS A 41 -15.38 -1.12 11.30
C LYS A 41 -15.82 -0.28 10.09
N PRO A 42 -15.24 -0.45 8.90
CA PRO A 42 -15.74 0.21 7.72
C PRO A 42 -17.18 -0.21 7.51
N THR A 43 -18.06 0.78 7.43
CA THR A 43 -19.46 0.62 7.01
C THR A 43 -19.46 -0.09 5.66
N THR A 44 -20.34 -1.07 5.48
CA THR A 44 -20.53 -1.83 4.22
C THR A 44 -20.27 -0.95 3.00
N VAL A 45 -19.16 -1.20 2.28
CA VAL A 45 -18.79 -0.43 1.10
C VAL A 45 -19.81 -0.77 0.01
N ASN A 46 -20.77 0.13 -0.20
CA ASN A 46 -21.72 0.01 -1.31
C ASN A 46 -20.97 0.28 -2.62
N GLN A 47 -21.14 -0.61 -3.60
CA GLN A 47 -20.47 -0.53 -4.90
C GLN A 47 -20.67 0.81 -5.61
N SER A 48 -21.80 1.50 -5.35
CA SER A 48 -22.13 2.80 -5.93
C SER A 48 -21.41 4.01 -5.30
N THR A 49 -20.64 3.81 -4.22
CA THR A 49 -20.01 4.91 -3.46
C THR A 49 -18.49 4.91 -3.47
N THR A 50 -17.89 3.89 -4.11
CA THR A 50 -16.42 3.79 -4.14
C THR A 50 -15.86 4.72 -5.22
N PRO A 51 -14.89 5.58 -4.90
CA PRO A 51 -14.42 6.55 -5.87
C PRO A 51 -13.73 5.88 -7.06
N THR A 52 -13.95 6.46 -8.24
CA THR A 52 -13.14 6.20 -9.45
C THR A 52 -12.31 7.44 -9.76
N GLY A 53 -11.37 7.32 -10.70
CA GLY A 53 -10.48 8.40 -11.08
C GLY A 53 -9.05 8.23 -10.56
N PRO A 54 -8.29 9.32 -10.38
CA PRO A 54 -6.87 9.24 -10.04
C PRO A 54 -6.66 8.85 -8.57
N TYR A 55 -5.92 7.76 -8.37
CA TYR A 55 -5.46 7.29 -7.06
C TYR A 55 -3.95 7.46 -6.95
N PHE A 56 -3.52 8.19 -5.95
CA PHE A 56 -2.12 8.39 -5.59
C PHE A 56 -1.65 7.30 -4.63
N PHE A 57 -0.58 6.62 -4.99
CA PHE A 57 0.07 5.56 -4.22
C PHE A 57 1.45 6.02 -3.75
N TYR A 58 1.80 5.68 -2.51
CA TYR A 58 3.06 6.08 -1.85
C TYR A 58 3.78 4.92 -1.13
N GLY A 59 3.29 3.69 -1.32
CA GLY A 59 3.78 2.49 -0.64
C GLY A 59 3.87 1.30 -1.56
N THR A 60 3.43 0.12 -1.09
CA THR A 60 3.46 -1.13 -1.88
C THR A 60 2.70 -1.02 -3.20
N LEU A 61 1.60 -0.25 -3.24
CA LEU A 61 0.82 -0.02 -4.46
C LEU A 61 1.56 0.79 -5.55
N THR A 62 2.75 1.34 -5.26
CA THR A 62 3.60 1.97 -6.31
C THR A 62 4.29 0.96 -7.21
N ASP A 63 4.23 -0.33 -6.87
CA ASP A 63 4.59 -1.44 -7.75
C ASP A 63 3.39 -1.84 -8.63
N PRO A 64 3.50 -1.72 -9.97
CA PRO A 64 2.46 -2.18 -10.90
C PRO A 64 2.08 -3.64 -10.70
N SER A 65 3.02 -4.53 -10.33
CA SER A 65 2.73 -5.95 -10.15
C SER A 65 1.71 -6.19 -9.04
N MET A 66 1.82 -5.44 -7.94
CA MET A 66 0.87 -5.46 -6.83
C MET A 66 -0.54 -5.03 -7.28
N VAL A 67 -0.63 -3.96 -8.07
CA VAL A 67 -1.92 -3.45 -8.56
C VAL A 67 -2.57 -4.43 -9.55
N THR A 68 -1.78 -5.03 -10.45
CA THR A 68 -2.24 -6.10 -11.35
C THR A 68 -2.87 -7.25 -10.58
N GLU A 69 -2.21 -7.74 -9.53
CA GLU A 69 -2.71 -8.85 -8.72
C GLU A 69 -3.96 -8.48 -7.93
N ILE A 70 -4.01 -7.29 -7.33
CA ILE A 70 -5.14 -6.84 -6.52
C ILE A 70 -6.39 -6.63 -7.39
N LEU A 71 -6.20 -6.03 -8.56
CA LEU A 71 -7.29 -5.70 -9.47
C LEU A 71 -7.64 -6.85 -10.43
N ASN A 72 -6.77 -7.86 -10.52
CA ASN A 72 -6.83 -8.96 -11.48
C ASN A 72 -6.81 -8.44 -12.93
N LEU A 73 -5.82 -7.58 -13.24
CA LEU A 73 -5.62 -7.03 -14.58
C LEU A 73 -4.87 -8.02 -15.47
N ASP A 74 -5.16 -7.97 -16.78
CA ASP A 74 -4.46 -8.80 -17.77
C ASP A 74 -3.02 -8.33 -18.02
N GLN A 75 -2.72 -7.06 -17.76
CA GLN A 75 -1.44 -6.41 -18.07
C GLN A 75 -1.03 -5.45 -16.94
N GLU A 76 0.28 -5.25 -16.77
CA GLU A 76 0.78 -4.29 -15.78
C GLU A 76 0.35 -2.85 -16.14
N PRO A 77 -0.27 -2.13 -15.17
CA PRO A 77 -0.72 -0.77 -15.40
C PRO A 77 0.45 0.20 -15.46
N LYS A 78 0.31 1.24 -16.28
CA LYS A 78 1.25 2.37 -16.30
C LYS A 78 0.84 3.39 -15.26
N PHE A 79 1.80 3.85 -14.47
CA PHE A 79 1.59 4.95 -13.53
C PHE A 79 2.23 6.23 -14.01
N ARG A 80 1.66 7.36 -13.59
CA ARG A 80 2.28 8.68 -13.75
C ARG A 80 2.96 9.06 -12.44
N PRO A 81 4.23 9.48 -12.43
CA PRO A 81 4.87 9.99 -11.22
C PRO A 81 4.18 11.29 -10.78
N ALA A 82 4.02 11.45 -9.46
CA ALA A 82 3.33 12.59 -8.88
C ALA A 82 3.79 12.86 -7.46
N ILE A 83 3.34 14.00 -6.92
CA ILE A 83 3.49 14.37 -5.53
C ILE A 83 2.16 14.85 -4.93
N ILE A 84 2.02 14.71 -3.61
CA ILE A 84 0.97 15.34 -2.81
C ILE A 84 1.59 16.18 -1.69
N GLN A 85 0.84 17.17 -1.20
CA GLN A 85 1.25 18.08 -0.12
C GLN A 85 0.29 17.97 1.07
N GLY A 86 0.76 18.35 2.26
CA GLY A 86 -0.06 18.35 3.49
C GLY A 86 -0.04 17.02 4.24
N TYR A 87 0.88 16.13 3.87
CA TYR A 87 1.00 14.80 4.45
C TYR A 87 2.45 14.41 4.64
N GLU A 88 2.72 13.58 5.64
CA GLU A 88 4.00 12.92 5.81
C GLU A 88 3.82 11.39 5.82
N CYS A 89 4.83 10.69 5.31
CA CYS A 89 4.87 9.24 5.36
C CYS A 89 5.65 8.78 6.60
N LYS A 90 5.03 7.94 7.43
CA LYS A 90 5.63 7.27 8.59
C LYS A 90 5.57 5.76 8.43
N MET A 91 6.22 5.02 9.32
CA MET A 91 6.20 3.56 9.29
C MET A 91 5.24 3.01 10.35
N TRP A 92 4.38 2.08 9.94
CA TRP A 92 3.57 1.21 10.78
C TRP A 92 4.06 -0.23 10.61
N GLY A 93 4.91 -0.70 11.53
CA GLY A 93 5.66 -1.94 11.33
C GLY A 93 6.50 -1.85 10.04
N GLN A 94 6.21 -2.69 9.04
CA GLN A 94 6.89 -2.69 7.74
C GLN A 94 6.16 -1.89 6.64
N TYR A 95 5.02 -1.27 6.97
CA TYR A 95 4.15 -0.61 6.00
C TYR A 95 4.22 0.92 6.15
N PRO A 96 4.16 1.68 5.04
CA PRO A 96 4.06 3.12 5.11
C PRO A 96 2.64 3.56 5.48
N GLY A 97 2.52 4.48 6.43
CA GLY A 97 1.29 5.15 6.84
C GLY A 97 1.36 6.64 6.57
N LEU A 98 0.42 7.14 5.75
CA LEU A 98 0.26 8.57 5.51
C LEU A 98 -0.53 9.22 6.64
N VAL A 99 0.00 10.31 7.21
CA VAL A 99 -0.67 11.14 8.23
C VAL A 99 -0.57 12.62 7.88
N ASP A 100 -1.45 13.44 8.47
CA ASP A 100 -1.45 14.88 8.24
C ASP A 100 -0.15 15.51 8.73
N ALA A 101 0.41 16.42 7.93
CA ALA A 101 1.56 17.23 8.30
C ALA A 101 1.55 18.56 7.56
N SER A 102 2.16 19.58 8.14
CA SER A 102 2.27 20.89 7.52
C SER A 102 3.51 20.94 6.62
N ASP A 103 3.32 21.43 5.38
CA ASP A 103 4.38 21.78 4.43
C ASP A 103 5.32 20.65 3.97
N THR A 104 4.92 19.40 4.17
CA THR A 104 5.63 18.22 3.68
C THR A 104 5.09 17.77 2.32
N ILE A 105 5.98 17.18 1.52
CA ILE A 105 5.69 16.59 0.22
C ILE A 105 5.87 15.08 0.33
N VAL A 106 4.96 14.32 -0.27
CA VAL A 106 5.09 12.88 -0.45
C VAL A 106 5.17 12.57 -1.93
N GLU A 107 6.22 11.88 -2.33
CA GLU A 107 6.42 11.36 -3.67
C GLU A 107 5.70 10.03 -3.84
N GLY A 108 5.24 9.78 -5.06
CA GLY A 108 4.51 8.57 -5.36
C GLY A 108 4.17 8.46 -6.84
N ALA A 109 3.19 7.61 -7.11
CA ALA A 109 2.74 7.33 -8.46
C ALA A 109 1.22 7.24 -8.50
N VAL A 110 0.64 7.64 -9.63
CA VAL A 110 -0.80 7.71 -9.82
C VAL A 110 -1.25 6.65 -10.79
N TYR A 111 -2.27 5.91 -10.37
CA TYR A 111 -3.02 5.01 -11.20
C TYR A 111 -4.44 5.54 -11.40
N TYR A 112 -4.98 5.44 -12.61
CA TYR A 112 -6.35 5.83 -12.90
C TYR A 112 -7.27 4.63 -12.77
N VAL A 113 -8.10 4.64 -11.72
CA VAL A 113 -9.08 3.60 -11.44
C VAL A 113 -10.31 3.82 -12.31
N GLN A 114 -10.58 2.88 -13.23
CA GLN A 114 -11.64 3.03 -14.23
C GLN A 114 -13.02 2.59 -13.73
N THR A 115 -13.07 1.55 -12.90
CA THR A 115 -14.32 0.95 -12.44
C THR A 115 -14.47 1.08 -10.93
N ALA A 116 -15.72 1.20 -10.47
CA ALA A 116 -16.00 1.20 -9.03
C ALA A 116 -15.62 -0.13 -8.37
N GLU A 117 -15.62 -1.23 -9.13
CA GLU A 117 -15.15 -2.54 -8.67
C GLU A 117 -13.67 -2.52 -8.32
N ASP A 118 -12.84 -1.91 -9.16
CA ASP A 118 -11.41 -1.81 -8.91
C ASP A 118 -11.12 -0.90 -7.71
N GLY A 119 -11.85 0.21 -7.59
CA GLY A 119 -11.78 1.06 -6.39
C GLY A 119 -12.14 0.27 -5.12
N MET A 120 -13.10 -0.65 -5.19
CA MET A 120 -13.48 -1.49 -4.04
C MET A 120 -12.40 -2.49 -3.71
N LYS A 121 -11.80 -3.14 -4.71
CA LYS A 121 -10.69 -4.08 -4.51
C LYS A 121 -9.50 -3.41 -3.82
N LEU A 122 -9.14 -2.20 -4.26
CA LEU A 122 -8.10 -1.39 -3.60
C LEU A 122 -8.48 -1.05 -2.16
N THR A 123 -9.69 -0.55 -1.94
CA THR A 123 -10.18 -0.21 -0.59
C THR A 123 -10.22 -1.43 0.33
N ALA A 124 -10.61 -2.60 -0.18
CA ALA A 124 -10.64 -3.86 0.57
C ALA A 124 -9.23 -4.36 0.91
N TYR A 125 -8.26 -4.19 0.00
CA TYR A 125 -6.86 -4.52 0.22
C TYR A 125 -6.24 -3.68 1.34
N GLU A 126 -6.59 -2.40 1.39
CA GLU A 126 -6.08 -1.42 2.35
C GLU A 126 -6.64 -1.63 3.78
N THR A 127 -7.54 -2.60 3.97
CA THR A 127 -8.06 -3.06 5.28
C THR A 127 -8.69 -1.95 6.14
N ASN A 128 -8.89 -2.20 7.44
CA ASN A 128 -9.46 -1.20 8.36
C ASN A 128 -8.45 -0.12 8.78
N TYR A 129 -7.17 -0.27 8.45
CA TYR A 129 -6.12 0.64 8.91
C TYR A 129 -5.87 1.82 7.98
N TYR A 130 -6.45 1.78 6.78
CA TYR A 130 -6.33 2.85 5.81
C TYR A 130 -7.69 3.22 5.23
N ARG A 131 -7.86 4.48 4.85
CA ARG A 131 -9.09 5.00 4.25
C ARG A 131 -8.75 5.86 3.05
N ALA A 132 -9.53 5.72 1.98
CA ALA A 132 -9.46 6.63 0.84
C ALA A 132 -9.84 8.05 1.29
N GLU A 133 -8.92 8.99 1.09
CA GLU A 133 -9.06 10.40 1.42
C GLU A 133 -8.82 11.24 0.17
N SER A 134 -9.60 12.32 0.01
CA SER A 134 -9.46 13.22 -1.13
C SER A 134 -8.15 14.01 -1.02
N CYS A 135 -7.43 14.15 -2.13
CA CYS A 135 -6.17 14.89 -2.16
C CYS A 135 -5.95 15.57 -3.50
N ILE A 136 -5.09 16.58 -3.47
CA ILE A 136 -4.64 17.30 -4.65
C ILE A 136 -3.34 16.67 -5.14
N ILE A 137 -3.39 16.08 -6.32
CA ILE A 137 -2.29 15.39 -6.97
C ILE A 137 -1.61 16.37 -7.93
N LYS A 138 -0.28 16.47 -7.85
CA LYS A 138 0.54 17.22 -8.81
C LYS A 138 1.43 16.24 -9.57
N TYR A 139 1.23 16.10 -10.86
CA TYR A 139 2.04 15.21 -11.69
C TYR A 139 3.42 15.81 -11.96
N THR A 140 4.44 14.96 -12.05
CA THR A 140 5.84 15.37 -12.25
C THR A 140 6.42 14.91 -13.59
N ASP A 141 5.61 14.32 -14.47
CA ASP A 141 6.01 13.83 -15.78
C ASP A 141 5.98 14.88 -16.91
N GLY A 142 5.61 16.13 -16.60
CA GLY A 142 5.50 17.22 -17.57
C GLY A 142 4.35 17.06 -18.57
N LYS A 143 3.41 16.13 -18.34
CA LYS A 143 2.24 15.91 -19.20
C LYS A 143 0.98 16.52 -18.59
N GLU A 144 -0.01 16.77 -19.45
CA GLU A 144 -1.34 17.23 -19.02
C GLU A 144 -2.28 16.06 -18.67
N PRO A 145 -3.19 16.22 -17.69
CA PRO A 145 -3.26 17.35 -16.76
C PRO A 145 -2.04 17.36 -15.83
N ALA A 146 -1.52 18.55 -15.54
CA ALA A 146 -0.42 18.72 -14.57
C ALA A 146 -0.87 18.55 -13.11
N LYS A 147 -2.18 18.64 -12.84
CA LYS A 147 -2.77 18.57 -11.51
C LYS A 147 -4.18 18.00 -11.58
N ASP A 148 -4.54 17.13 -10.64
CA ASP A 148 -5.89 16.56 -10.51
C ASP A 148 -6.37 16.53 -9.06
N LEU A 149 -7.69 16.49 -8.88
CA LEU A 149 -8.31 16.06 -7.63
C LEU A 149 -8.47 14.55 -7.67
N GLY A 150 -7.95 13.85 -6.68
CA GLY A 150 -7.98 12.39 -6.62
C GLY A 150 -8.05 11.88 -5.20
N TYR A 151 -7.62 10.64 -5.02
CA TYR A 151 -7.69 9.92 -3.75
C TYR A 151 -6.33 9.33 -3.36
N THR A 152 -6.08 9.24 -2.06
CA THR A 152 -4.93 8.54 -1.48
C THR A 152 -5.41 7.70 -0.29
N PHE A 153 -4.62 6.72 0.15
CA PHE A 153 -4.97 5.91 1.32
C PHE A 153 -4.31 6.48 2.57
N LYS A 154 -5.08 7.13 3.44
CA LYS A 154 -4.58 7.70 4.69
C LYS A 154 -4.66 6.69 5.83
N PHE A 155 -3.63 6.63 6.68
CA PHE A 155 -3.65 5.77 7.87
C PHE A 155 -4.67 6.28 8.90
N VAL A 156 -5.55 5.40 9.35
CA VAL A 156 -6.62 5.67 10.33
C VAL A 156 -6.47 4.85 11.62
N GLY A 157 -5.34 4.17 11.80
CA GLY A 157 -5.00 3.50 13.05
C GLY A 157 -4.51 4.47 14.13
N ASN A 158 -3.96 3.93 15.22
CA ASN A 158 -3.43 4.74 16.31
C ASN A 158 -2.11 5.43 15.90
N PRO A 159 -2.03 6.76 15.90
CA PRO A 159 -0.80 7.47 15.50
C PRO A 159 0.41 7.15 16.37
N ARG A 160 0.22 6.64 17.60
CA ARG A 160 1.32 6.23 18.49
C ARG A 160 2.02 4.95 18.03
N ASP A 161 1.38 4.18 17.16
CA ASP A 161 1.95 2.96 16.58
C ASP A 161 2.84 3.29 15.37
N LEU A 162 2.89 4.57 14.96
CA LEU A 162 3.73 5.06 13.89
C LEU A 162 5.07 5.52 14.43
N TYR A 163 6.13 5.21 13.69
CA TYR A 163 7.48 5.69 13.97
C TYR A 163 8.09 6.34 12.74
N LYS A 164 9.10 7.20 12.98
CA LYS A 164 9.82 7.87 11.90
C LYS A 164 10.64 6.85 11.11
N GLY A 165 10.47 6.85 9.79
CA GLY A 165 11.19 5.98 8.88
C GLY A 165 10.77 6.26 7.44
N ARG A 166 11.46 5.62 6.49
CA ARG A 166 11.15 5.71 5.06
C ARG A 166 10.85 4.32 4.54
N PHE A 167 9.78 4.20 3.76
CA PHE A 167 9.49 2.97 3.05
C PHE A 167 10.34 2.89 1.80
N GLU A 168 11.02 1.74 1.63
CA GLU A 168 11.86 1.45 0.48
C GLU A 168 11.27 0.25 -0.25
N LEU A 169 10.61 0.51 -1.38
CA LEU A 169 9.86 -0.51 -2.13
C LEU A 169 10.74 -1.72 -2.49
N ARG A 170 11.97 -1.46 -2.95
CA ARG A 170 12.92 -2.53 -3.32
C ARG A 170 13.27 -3.44 -2.14
N VAL A 171 13.46 -2.89 -0.95
CA VAL A 171 13.76 -3.66 0.27
C VAL A 171 12.56 -4.53 0.64
N TRP A 172 11.35 -3.97 0.54
CA TRP A 172 10.11 -4.69 0.82
C TRP A 172 9.89 -5.85 -0.17
N LEU A 173 10.10 -5.63 -1.48
CA LEU A 173 9.97 -6.67 -2.50
C LEU A 173 10.93 -7.84 -2.26
N LYS A 174 12.20 -7.56 -1.93
CA LYS A 174 13.19 -8.59 -1.57
C LYS A 174 12.76 -9.37 -0.32
N LEU A 175 12.32 -8.68 0.72
CA LEU A 175 11.84 -9.33 1.95
C LEU A 175 10.65 -10.27 1.69
N MET A 176 9.85 -9.95 0.68
CA MET A 176 8.67 -10.72 0.31
C MET A 176 8.95 -11.87 -0.67
N GLY A 177 10.19 -12.03 -1.15
CA GLY A 177 10.56 -13.03 -2.15
C GLY A 177 9.92 -12.76 -3.51
N ARG A 178 9.94 -11.49 -3.93
CA ARG A 178 9.43 -11.04 -5.24
C ARG A 178 10.58 -10.62 -6.16
N GLU A 179 11.47 -11.56 -6.44
CA GLU A 179 12.69 -11.32 -7.24
C GLU A 179 12.37 -10.73 -8.62
N ASP A 180 11.38 -11.28 -9.34
CA ASP A 180 10.99 -10.76 -10.65
C ASP A 180 10.51 -9.30 -10.58
N ALA A 181 9.82 -8.90 -9.51
CA ALA A 181 9.37 -7.53 -9.31
C ALA A 181 10.54 -6.59 -8.95
N VAL A 182 11.57 -7.11 -8.28
CA VAL A 182 12.82 -6.37 -8.02
C VAL A 182 13.54 -6.10 -9.34
N GLU A 183 13.66 -7.09 -10.22
CA GLU A 183 14.29 -6.94 -11.53
C GLU A 183 13.55 -5.89 -12.37
N ARG A 184 12.22 -5.97 -12.48
CA ARG A 184 11.41 -4.97 -13.19
C ARG A 184 11.52 -3.58 -12.59
N LEU A 185 11.59 -3.47 -11.26
CA LEU A 185 11.81 -2.19 -10.59
C LEU A 185 13.18 -1.61 -10.95
N ASP A 186 14.23 -2.42 -10.93
CA ASP A 186 15.59 -2.02 -11.27
C ASP A 186 15.71 -1.59 -12.74
N GLU A 187 15.06 -2.31 -13.67
CA GLU A 187 14.95 -1.91 -15.06
C GLU A 187 14.31 -0.52 -15.19
N ARG A 188 13.15 -0.31 -14.55
CA ARG A 188 12.44 0.98 -14.59
C ARG A 188 13.28 2.13 -14.03
N MET A 189 14.09 1.87 -13.01
CA MET A 189 14.98 2.87 -12.39
C MET A 189 16.22 3.15 -13.23
N SER A 190 16.64 2.23 -14.11
CA SER A 190 17.83 2.42 -14.97
C SER A 190 17.60 3.33 -16.18
N PHE A 191 16.33 3.65 -16.49
CA PHE A 191 15.94 4.56 -17.57
C PHE A 191 15.53 5.97 -17.07
N VAL A 192 15.83 6.30 -15.81
CA VAL A 192 15.59 7.63 -15.21
C VAL A 192 16.90 8.41 -15.11
#